data_AF-A0A2E0MUB3-F1
#
_entry.id   AF-A0A2E0MUB3-F1
#
_cell.length_a   1.000
_cell.length_b   1.000
_cell.length_c   1.000
_cell.angle_alpha   90.00
_cell.angle_beta   90.00
_cell.angle_gamma   90.00
#
_symmetry.space_group_name_H-M   'P 1'
#
loop_
_entity.id
_entity.type
_entity.pdbx_description
1 polymer ?
#
loop_
_entity_poly.entity_id
_entity_poly.type
_entity_poly.pdbx_seq_one_letter_code
_entity_poly.pdbx_strand_id
1 'polypeptide(L)'
;MALGLEVAILPGLAAARRLDSEGDWKRHLLLTPAIGLLICLGLAGISFILELSLDTLTYLLVLANLFALISLRVEINPEPKIKQIERKPWFWIFVIIASVIAITPLTFMRPMGVDWIGFASLADSISRTGGFNLTEPSIGEWLYPPAFPMLAAWLGGSPQISVFWLGTMCFVALL
;
A
#
# COMPACT_ATOMS: atom_id res chain seq x y z
N MET A 1 5.68 8.64 9.35
CA MET A 1 5.78 7.26 8.83
C MET A 1 4.41 6.66 8.55
N ALA A 2 3.66 6.12 9.52
CA ALA A 2 2.37 5.46 9.21
C ALA A 2 1.29 6.41 8.65
N LEU A 3 1.27 7.68 9.08
CA LEU A 3 0.38 8.72 8.53
C LEU A 3 0.57 8.93 7.01
N GLY A 4 1.76 8.64 6.48
CA GLY A 4 2.03 8.72 5.05
C GLY A 4 1.21 7.72 4.23
N LEU A 5 0.74 6.63 4.85
CA LEU A 5 -0.11 5.63 4.18
C LEU A 5 -1.57 6.07 4.06
N GLU A 6 -1.99 7.12 4.76
CA GLU A 6 -3.35 7.66 4.63
C GLU A 6 -3.62 8.19 3.20
N VAL A 7 -2.56 8.56 2.47
CA VAL A 7 -2.64 8.95 1.05
C VAL A 7 -3.18 7.83 0.15
N ALA A 8 -3.19 6.58 0.62
CA ALA A 8 -3.76 5.44 -0.09
C ALA A 8 -5.29 5.40 -0.03
N ILE A 9 -5.92 6.05 0.97
CA ILE A 9 -7.36 5.89 1.26
C ILE A 9 -8.23 6.43 0.13
N LEU A 10 -8.03 7.68 -0.30
CA LEU A 10 -8.89 8.28 -1.32
C LEU A 10 -8.72 7.61 -2.69
N PRO A 11 -7.49 7.39 -3.21
CA PRO A 11 -7.30 6.65 -4.45
C PRO A 11 -7.86 5.23 -4.37
N GLY A 12 -7.68 4.54 -3.24
CA GLY A 12 -8.22 3.22 -2.99
C GLY A 12 -9.75 3.19 -3.08
N LEU A 13 -10.43 4.11 -2.39
CA LEU A 13 -11.90 4.18 -2.40
C LEU A 13 -12.45 4.55 -3.79
N ALA A 14 -11.83 5.53 -4.46
CA ALA A 14 -12.23 5.95 -5.79
C ALA A 14 -12.10 4.81 -6.81
N ALA A 15 -11.00 4.07 -6.75
CA ALA A 15 -10.78 2.90 -7.60
C ALA A 15 -11.69 1.73 -7.23
N ALA A 16 -11.92 1.46 -5.94
CA ALA A 16 -12.83 0.41 -5.47
C ALA A 16 -14.25 0.59 -6.02
N ARG A 17 -14.79 1.82 -5.97
CA ARG A 17 -16.12 2.14 -6.52
C ARG A 17 -16.20 1.93 -8.04
N ARG A 18 -15.13 2.23 -8.76
CA ARG A 18 -15.09 2.07 -10.23
C ARG A 18 -14.91 0.62 -10.67
N LEU A 19 -14.03 -0.13 -9.99
CA LEU A 19 -13.75 -1.53 -10.29
C LEU A 19 -14.91 -2.44 -9.89
N ASP A 20 -15.65 -2.08 -8.83
CA ASP A 20 -16.79 -2.82 -8.35
C ASP A 20 -18.05 -1.94 -8.34
N SER A 21 -18.46 -1.44 -9.51
CA SER A 21 -19.61 -0.52 -9.65
C SER A 21 -20.93 -1.05 -9.09
N GLU A 22 -21.03 -2.37 -8.93
CA GLU A 22 -22.22 -3.08 -8.44
C GLU A 22 -22.15 -3.46 -6.95
N GLY A 23 -21.02 -3.16 -6.30
CA GLY A 23 -20.77 -3.40 -4.88
C GLY A 23 -21.47 -2.39 -3.96
N ASP A 24 -21.72 -2.81 -2.73
CA ASP A 24 -22.19 -1.90 -1.69
C ASP A 24 -21.02 -1.13 -1.07
N TRP A 25 -21.35 -0.07 -0.31
CA TRP A 25 -20.35 0.79 0.31
C TRP A 25 -19.41 0.02 1.27
N LYS A 26 -19.90 -1.06 1.89
CA LYS A 26 -19.11 -1.92 2.79
C LYS A 26 -18.04 -2.66 2.02
N ARG A 27 -18.38 -3.27 0.88
CA ARG A 27 -17.42 -3.94 0.00
C ARG A 27 -16.39 -2.96 -0.54
N HIS A 28 -16.80 -1.75 -0.92
CA HIS A 28 -15.84 -0.71 -1.35
C HIS A 28 -14.89 -0.29 -0.24
N LEU A 29 -15.41 -0.14 0.99
CA LEU A 29 -14.58 0.18 2.15
C LEU A 29 -13.55 -0.92 2.43
N LEU A 30 -13.95 -2.19 2.35
CA LEU A 30 -13.05 -3.34 2.54
C LEU A 30 -11.97 -3.41 1.45
N LEU A 31 -12.30 -3.07 0.20
CA LEU A 31 -11.32 -3.06 -0.89
C LEU A 31 -10.36 -1.85 -0.87
N THR A 32 -10.72 -0.79 -0.14
CA THR A 32 -9.99 0.48 -0.15
C THR A 32 -8.53 0.34 0.26
N PRO A 33 -8.16 -0.35 1.37
CA PRO A 33 -6.76 -0.47 1.79
C PRO A 33 -5.90 -1.21 0.77
N ALA A 34 -6.35 -2.37 0.25
CA ALA A 34 -5.61 -3.14 -0.74
C ALA A 34 -5.38 -2.35 -2.02
N ILE A 35 -6.44 -1.76 -2.59
CA ILE A 35 -6.34 -1.04 -3.85
C ILE A 35 -5.53 0.25 -3.68
N GLY A 36 -5.72 0.95 -2.57
CA GLY A 36 -4.95 2.15 -2.25
C GLY A 36 -3.45 1.88 -2.17
N LEU A 37 -3.05 0.86 -1.40
CA LEU A 37 -1.64 0.47 -1.29
C LEU A 37 -1.08 -0.03 -2.63
N LEU A 38 -1.88 -0.76 -3.41
CA LEU A 38 -1.48 -1.19 -4.76
C LEU A 38 -1.20 0.02 -5.66
N ILE A 39 -2.01 1.07 -5.61
CA ILE A 39 -1.77 2.32 -6.36
C ILE A 39 -0.47 2.99 -5.87
N CYS A 40 -0.27 3.13 -4.56
CA CYS A 40 0.95 3.73 -4.00
C CYS A 40 2.21 2.93 -4.40
N LEU A 41 2.16 1.60 -4.30
CA LEU A 41 3.26 0.71 -4.72
C LEU A 41 3.48 0.80 -6.23
N GLY A 42 2.43 0.87 -7.03
CA GLY A 42 2.52 1.05 -8.49
C GLY A 42 3.23 2.36 -8.85
N LEU A 43 2.83 3.47 -8.23
CA LEU A 43 3.48 4.78 -8.44
C LEU A 43 4.93 4.77 -7.98
N ALA A 44 5.24 4.13 -6.85
CA ALA A 44 6.62 3.99 -6.38
C ALA A 44 7.45 3.12 -7.34
N GLY A 45 6.93 1.99 -7.81
CA GLY A 45 7.62 1.12 -8.77
C GLY A 45 7.91 1.83 -10.08
N ILE A 46 6.93 2.56 -10.63
CA ILE A 46 7.12 3.36 -11.84
C ILE A 46 8.14 4.46 -11.61
N SER A 47 8.07 5.14 -10.46
CA SER A 47 9.03 6.20 -10.13
C SER A 47 10.45 5.66 -10.09
N PHE A 48 10.67 4.45 -9.57
CA PHE A 48 11.99 3.83 -9.58
C PHE A 48 12.47 3.49 -10.99
N ILE A 49 11.62 2.82 -11.77
CA ILE A 49 11.96 2.38 -13.14
C ILE A 49 12.29 3.56 -14.05
N LEU A 50 11.65 4.71 -13.81
CA LEU A 50 11.88 5.95 -14.54
C LEU A 50 12.92 6.88 -13.89
N GLU A 51 13.65 6.39 -12.88
CA GLU A 51 14.69 7.14 -12.15
C GLU A 51 14.20 8.49 -11.57
N LEU A 52 12.92 8.54 -11.17
CA LEU A 52 12.30 9.73 -10.59
C LEU A 52 12.65 9.87 -9.11
N SER A 53 12.79 11.12 -8.66
CA SER A 53 13.08 11.43 -7.25
C SER A 53 11.88 11.14 -6.32
N LEU A 54 12.17 11.01 -5.01
CA LEU A 54 11.15 10.89 -3.97
C LEU A 54 10.19 12.10 -3.92
N ASP A 55 10.68 13.29 -4.29
CA ASP A 55 9.83 14.49 -4.41
C ASP A 55 8.81 14.32 -5.54
N THR A 56 9.25 13.77 -6.69
CA THR A 56 8.36 13.44 -7.81
C THR A 56 7.29 12.43 -7.40
N LEU A 57 7.67 11.39 -6.65
CA LEU A 57 6.70 10.45 -6.08
C LEU A 57 5.69 11.14 -5.15
N THR A 58 6.13 12.10 -4.34
CA THR A 58 5.22 12.93 -3.51
C THR A 58 4.19 13.66 -4.37
N TYR A 59 4.63 14.33 -5.45
CA TYR A 59 3.72 15.00 -6.37
C TYR A 59 2.74 14.04 -7.04
N LEU A 60 3.19 12.85 -7.45
CA LEU A 60 2.33 11.82 -8.03
C LEU A 60 1.26 11.32 -7.04
N LEU A 61 1.62 11.12 -5.76
CA LEU A 61 0.67 10.71 -4.73
C LEU A 61 -0.35 11.81 -4.42
N VAL A 62 0.06 13.08 -4.42
CA VAL A 62 -0.84 14.23 -4.31
C VAL A 62 -1.80 14.28 -5.51
N LEU A 63 -1.29 14.13 -6.74
CA LEU A 63 -2.13 14.09 -7.95
C LEU A 63 -3.12 12.92 -7.92
N ALA A 64 -2.71 11.74 -7.47
CA ALA A 64 -3.60 10.60 -7.31
C ALA A 64 -4.76 10.90 -6.34
N ASN A 65 -4.48 11.59 -5.22
CA ASN A 65 -5.50 12.02 -4.29
C ASN A 65 -6.43 13.09 -4.88
N LEU A 66 -5.90 14.05 -5.65
CA LEU A 66 -6.73 15.05 -6.34
C LEU A 66 -7.66 14.39 -7.38
N PHE A 67 -7.15 13.47 -8.19
CA PHE A 67 -7.98 12.72 -9.13
C PHE A 67 -9.02 11.85 -8.43
N ALA A 68 -8.68 11.25 -7.29
CA ALA A 68 -9.62 10.49 -6.47
C ALA A 68 -10.76 11.39 -5.95
N LEU A 69 -10.44 12.59 -5.44
CA LEU A 69 -11.44 13.55 -4.99
C LEU A 69 -12.37 13.99 -6.12
N ILE A 70 -11.82 14.27 -7.31
CA ILE A 70 -12.63 14.61 -8.49
C ILE A 70 -13.54 13.43 -8.85
N SER A 71 -13.01 12.22 -8.88
CA SER A 71 -13.77 11.01 -9.20
C SER A 71 -14.91 10.76 -8.21
N LEU A 72 -14.67 10.93 -6.91
CA LEU A 72 -15.67 10.67 -5.87
C LEU A 72 -16.76 11.76 -5.82
N ARG A 73 -16.45 13.01 -6.20
CA ARG A 73 -17.42 14.11 -6.22
C ARG A 73 -18.48 13.99 -7.31
N VAL A 74 -18.27 13.15 -8.33
CA VAL A 74 -19.15 13.10 -9.51
C VAL A 74 -20.48 12.38 -9.25
N GLU A 75 -20.71 11.77 -8.07
CA GLU A 75 -21.98 11.11 -7.73
C GLU A 75 -22.98 12.09 -7.08
N ILE A 76 -23.77 12.79 -7.90
CA ILE A 76 -24.71 13.84 -7.43
C ILE A 76 -26.01 13.28 -6.83
N ASN A 77 -26.37 12.01 -7.04
CA ASN A 77 -27.49 11.33 -6.38
C ASN A 77 -27.34 9.80 -6.52
N PRO A 78 -26.61 9.12 -5.62
CA PRO A 78 -26.52 7.67 -5.68
C PRO A 78 -27.83 7.03 -5.19
N GLU A 79 -28.50 6.26 -6.05
CA GLU A 79 -29.59 5.40 -5.60
C GLU A 79 -29.00 4.20 -4.83
N PRO A 80 -29.33 4.02 -3.53
CA PRO A 80 -28.79 2.92 -2.75
C PRO A 80 -29.40 1.59 -3.20
N LYS A 81 -28.67 0.82 -4.00
CA LYS A 81 -29.04 -0.56 -4.32
C LYS A 81 -28.74 -1.47 -3.13
N ILE A 82 -29.77 -1.83 -2.36
CA ILE A 82 -29.64 -2.81 -1.29
C ILE A 82 -29.62 -4.21 -1.91
N LYS A 83 -28.45 -4.83 -1.98
CA LYS A 83 -28.32 -6.26 -2.31
C LYS A 83 -28.26 -7.08 -1.04
N GLN A 84 -29.26 -7.93 -0.82
CA GLN A 84 -29.18 -8.96 0.22
C GLN A 84 -28.30 -10.09 -0.31
N ILE A 85 -27.17 -10.32 0.36
CA ILE A 85 -26.26 -11.41 0.01
C ILE A 85 -26.30 -12.45 1.12
N GLU A 86 -26.84 -13.62 0.82
CA GLU A 86 -26.80 -14.75 1.74
C GLU A 86 -25.37 -15.31 1.83
N ARG A 87 -24.85 -15.42 3.06
CA ARG A 87 -23.51 -15.96 3.33
C ARG A 87 -23.66 -17.31 4.03
N LYS A 88 -23.07 -18.35 3.44
CA LYS A 88 -22.99 -19.68 4.07
C LYS A 88 -22.15 -19.60 5.36
N PRO A 89 -22.38 -20.46 6.37
CA PRO A 89 -21.58 -20.46 7.61
C PRO A 89 -20.06 -20.54 7.37
N TRP A 90 -19.62 -21.29 6.35
CA TRP A 90 -18.22 -21.39 5.95
C TRP A 90 -17.56 -20.04 5.64
N PHE A 91 -18.31 -19.08 5.09
CA PHE A 91 -17.81 -17.74 4.81
C PHE A 91 -17.27 -17.08 6.08
N TRP A 92 -18.02 -17.17 7.18
CA TRP A 92 -17.63 -16.56 8.45
C TRP A 92 -16.40 -17.24 9.07
N ILE A 93 -16.29 -18.56 8.94
CA ILE A 93 -15.10 -19.30 9.40
C ILE A 93 -13.86 -18.81 8.66
N PHE A 94 -13.91 -18.71 7.32
CA PHE A 94 -12.77 -18.22 6.53
C PHE A 94 -12.46 -16.74 6.79
N VAL A 95 -13.47 -15.90 6.99
CA VAL A 95 -13.26 -14.48 7.35
C VAL A 95 -12.53 -14.37 8.69
N ILE A 96 -12.90 -15.17 9.69
CA ILE A 96 -12.22 -15.17 10.99
C ILE A 96 -10.77 -15.63 10.84
N ILE A 97 -10.52 -16.73 10.12
CA ILE A 97 -9.16 -17.23 9.89
C ILE A 97 -8.31 -16.18 9.17
N ALA A 98 -8.83 -15.60 8.09
CA ALA A 98 -8.14 -14.54 7.35
C ALA A 98 -7.84 -13.34 8.26
N SER A 99 -8.83 -12.90 9.04
CA SER A 99 -8.68 -11.77 9.99
C SER A 99 -7.60 -12.03 11.02
N VAL A 100 -7.58 -13.23 11.63
CA VAL A 100 -6.56 -13.60 12.62
C VAL A 100 -5.17 -13.59 11.98
N ILE A 101 -5.04 -14.20 10.79
CA ILE A 101 -3.76 -14.21 10.06
C ILE A 101 -3.32 -12.78 9.79
N ALA A 102 -4.14 -11.98 9.11
CA ALA A 102 -3.76 -10.64 8.67
C ALA A 102 -3.52 -9.63 9.80
N ILE A 103 -4.18 -9.78 10.96
CA ILE A 103 -3.94 -8.95 12.14
C ILE A 103 -2.70 -9.40 12.92
N THR A 104 -2.28 -10.67 12.81
CA THR A 104 -1.14 -11.21 13.59
C THR A 104 0.12 -10.34 13.47
N PRO A 105 0.53 -9.83 12.28
CA PRO A 105 1.70 -8.96 12.19
C PRO A 105 1.60 -7.63 12.93
N LEU A 106 0.39 -7.13 13.20
CA LEU A 106 0.21 -5.92 14.04
C LEU A 106 0.63 -6.14 15.50
N THR A 107 0.73 -7.40 15.95
CA THR A 107 1.20 -7.74 17.29
C THR A 107 2.73 -7.78 17.39
N PHE A 108 3.43 -7.76 16.25
CA PHE A 108 4.88 -7.75 16.24
C PHE A 108 5.40 -6.37 16.61
N MET A 109 6.42 -6.31 17.46
CA MET A 109 7.02 -5.05 17.91
C MET A 109 8.34 -4.75 17.21
N ARG A 110 8.79 -5.64 16.31
CA ARG A 110 10.09 -5.57 15.63
C ARG A 110 9.98 -6.17 14.22
N PRO A 111 10.81 -5.71 13.26
CA PRO A 111 10.95 -6.37 11.97
C PRO A 111 11.37 -7.84 12.15
N MET A 112 10.76 -8.74 11.38
CA MET A 112 11.02 -10.19 11.44
C MET A 112 11.45 -10.71 10.06
N GLY A 113 12.34 -11.71 10.03
CA GLY A 113 12.84 -12.34 8.81
C GLY A 113 14.28 -11.94 8.46
N VAL A 114 14.77 -12.34 7.29
CA VAL A 114 16.05 -11.84 6.73
C VAL A 114 15.82 -10.81 5.64
N ASP A 115 14.71 -10.93 4.91
CA ASP A 115 14.34 -10.01 3.83
C ASP A 115 14.15 -8.57 4.30
N TRP A 116 13.73 -8.35 5.56
CA TRP A 116 13.59 -6.99 6.08
C TRP A 116 14.92 -6.23 6.13
N ILE A 117 16.05 -6.92 6.32
CA ILE A 117 17.38 -6.31 6.29
C ILE A 117 17.70 -5.87 4.86
N GLY A 118 17.43 -6.73 3.88
CA GLY A 118 17.61 -6.41 2.46
C GLY A 118 16.78 -5.20 2.04
N PHE A 119 15.47 -5.22 2.31
CA PHE A 119 14.58 -4.10 2.01
C PHE A 119 14.96 -2.82 2.77
N ALA A 120 15.40 -2.91 4.02
CA ALA A 120 15.82 -1.73 4.79
C ALA A 120 17.10 -1.10 4.21
N SER A 121 18.07 -1.92 3.80
CA SER A 121 19.27 -1.45 3.11
C SER A 121 18.95 -0.78 1.78
N LEU A 122 18.01 -1.35 1.01
CA LEU A 122 17.56 -0.76 -0.26
C LEU A 122 16.80 0.56 -0.03
N ALA A 123 15.92 0.62 0.96
CA ALA A 123 15.20 1.84 1.32
C ALA A 123 16.14 2.96 1.82
N ASP A 124 17.18 2.62 2.59
CA ASP A 124 18.23 3.56 3.02
C ASP A 124 19.03 4.07 1.82
N SER A 125 19.43 3.18 0.91
CA SER A 125 20.15 3.52 -0.31
C SER A 125 19.36 4.47 -1.21
N ILE A 126 18.07 4.21 -1.43
CA ILE A 126 17.18 5.12 -2.19
C ILE A 126 17.08 6.48 -1.49
N SER A 127 16.92 6.49 -0.17
CA SER A 127 16.78 7.73 0.60
C SER A 127 18.03 8.62 0.52
N ARG A 128 19.22 8.02 0.37
CA ARG A 128 20.51 8.74 0.30
C ARG A 128 20.95 9.08 -1.11
N THR A 129 20.69 8.20 -2.07
CA THR A 129 21.31 8.23 -3.40
C THR A 129 20.31 8.29 -4.54
N GLY A 130 19.02 8.11 -4.27
CA GLY A 130 17.96 8.08 -5.29
C GLY A 130 17.82 6.75 -6.04
N GLY A 131 18.64 5.73 -5.72
CA GLY A 131 18.59 4.43 -6.40
C GLY A 131 19.13 3.30 -5.52
N PHE A 132 19.31 2.11 -6.12
CA PHE A 132 19.92 0.96 -5.45
C PHE A 132 21.45 0.99 -5.50
N ASN A 133 22.04 2.08 -5.04
CA ASN A 133 23.49 2.24 -4.99
C ASN A 133 24.01 1.81 -3.61
N LEU A 134 24.44 0.55 -3.50
CA LEU A 134 25.02 0.00 -2.28
C LEU A 134 26.54 0.11 -2.29
N THR A 135 27.12 0.31 -1.12
CA THR A 135 28.57 0.34 -0.91
C THR A 135 29.09 -1.05 -0.57
N GLU A 136 30.42 -1.24 -0.62
CA GLU A 136 31.05 -2.47 -0.15
C GLU A 136 30.66 -2.81 1.31
N PRO A 137 30.49 -4.10 1.66
CA PRO A 137 30.68 -5.30 0.82
C PRO A 137 29.41 -5.72 0.04
N SER A 138 28.35 -4.90 0.03
CA SER A 138 27.02 -5.27 -0.48
C SER A 138 26.77 -4.85 -1.93
N ILE A 139 27.84 -4.67 -2.73
CA ILE A 139 27.73 -4.35 -4.15
C ILE A 139 27.11 -5.53 -4.89
N GLY A 140 26.04 -5.29 -5.64
CA GLY A 140 25.38 -6.30 -6.46
C GLY A 140 24.04 -5.82 -7.01
N GLU A 141 23.42 -6.66 -7.84
CA GLU A 141 22.08 -6.43 -8.36
C GLU A 141 21.05 -7.17 -7.47
N TRP A 142 19.97 -6.48 -7.12
CA TRP A 142 18.89 -7.07 -6.32
C TRP A 142 17.70 -7.40 -7.19
N LEU A 143 17.14 -8.60 -6.97
CA LEU A 143 15.97 -9.09 -7.70
C LEU A 143 14.64 -8.67 -7.05
N TYR A 144 14.68 -7.90 -5.95
CA TYR A 144 13.46 -7.45 -5.30
C TYR A 144 12.71 -6.43 -6.16
N PRO A 145 11.37 -6.51 -6.24
CA PRO A 145 10.56 -5.48 -6.88
C PRO A 145 10.82 -4.12 -6.24
N PRO A 146 11.14 -3.07 -7.03
CA PRO A 146 11.61 -1.80 -6.47
C PRO A 146 10.51 -0.96 -5.82
N ALA A 147 9.24 -1.26 -6.13
CA ALA A 147 8.07 -0.58 -5.59
C ALA A 147 8.06 -0.52 -4.06
N PHE A 148 8.34 -1.66 -3.41
CA PHE A 148 8.29 -1.77 -1.96
C PHE A 148 9.38 -0.94 -1.25
N PRO A 149 10.70 -1.12 -1.55
CA PRO A 149 11.74 -0.32 -0.92
C PRO A 149 11.66 1.17 -1.30
N MET A 150 11.16 1.51 -2.50
CA MET A 150 10.94 2.92 -2.86
C MET A 150 9.81 3.57 -2.07
N LEU A 151 8.67 2.89 -1.90
CA LEU A 151 7.61 3.42 -1.05
C LEU A 151 8.06 3.48 0.41
N ALA A 152 8.82 2.49 0.89
CA ALA A 152 9.38 2.49 2.25
C ALA A 152 10.36 3.66 2.46
N ALA A 153 11.22 3.97 1.48
CA ALA A 153 12.09 5.14 1.50
C ALA A 153 11.27 6.44 1.56
N TRP A 154 10.22 6.53 0.75
CA TRP A 154 9.31 7.69 0.71
C TRP A 154 8.58 7.94 2.04
N LEU A 155 8.19 6.89 2.78
CA LEU A 155 7.57 7.04 4.11
C LEU A 155 8.48 7.77 5.12
N GLY A 156 9.78 7.84 4.82
CA GLY A 156 10.81 8.53 5.60
C GLY A 156 11.09 7.86 6.95
N GLY A 157 11.94 8.47 7.77
CA GLY A 157 12.30 7.94 9.09
C GLY A 157 13.31 6.80 9.04
N SER A 158 13.31 5.93 10.05
CA SER A 158 14.22 4.78 10.11
C SER A 158 13.79 3.73 9.06
N PRO A 159 14.68 3.35 8.12
CA PRO A 159 14.35 2.41 7.04
C PRO A 159 13.75 1.09 7.53
N GLN A 160 14.27 0.57 8.64
CA GLN A 160 13.83 -0.68 9.26
C GLN A 160 12.39 -0.59 9.74
N ILE A 161 12.04 0.54 10.34
CA ILE A 161 10.68 0.79 10.86
C ILE A 161 9.73 1.02 9.67
N SER A 162 10.18 1.69 8.60
CA SER A 162 9.34 1.96 7.41
C SER A 162 9.01 0.70 6.63
N VAL A 163 10.00 -0.16 6.43
CA VAL A 163 9.81 -1.51 5.88
C VAL A 163 8.85 -2.32 6.74
N PHE A 164 9.02 -2.28 8.07
CA PHE A 164 8.15 -3.00 8.98
C PHE A 164 6.69 -2.53 8.90
N TRP A 165 6.43 -1.23 9.02
CA TRP A 165 5.05 -0.73 8.94
C TRP A 165 4.44 -0.91 7.57
N LEU A 166 5.18 -0.66 6.48
CA LEU A 166 4.68 -0.86 5.13
C LEU A 166 4.31 -2.33 4.91
N GLY A 167 5.19 -3.26 5.30
CA GLY A 167 4.94 -4.70 5.20
C GLY A 167 3.73 -5.15 6.00
N THR A 168 3.63 -4.72 7.26
CA THR A 168 2.49 -5.00 8.13
C THR A 168 1.18 -4.46 7.54
N MET A 169 1.18 -3.23 7.02
CA MET A 169 -0.01 -2.63 6.43
C MET A 169 -0.40 -3.29 5.11
N CYS A 170 0.55 -3.68 4.26
CA CYS A 170 0.29 -4.47 3.06
C CYS A 170 -0.39 -5.80 3.39
N PHE A 171 0.00 -6.45 4.49
CA PHE A 171 -0.60 -7.70 4.91
C PHE A 171 -2.01 -7.52 5.50
N VAL A 172 -2.18 -6.51 6.37
CA VAL A 172 -3.48 -6.15 6.94
C VAL A 172 -4.48 -5.75 5.84
N ALA A 173 -4.00 -5.08 4.79
CA ALA A 173 -4.84 -4.64 3.68
C ALA A 173 -5.42 -5.79 2.85
N LEU A 174 -4.99 -7.04 3.06
CA LEU A 174 -5.60 -8.22 2.43
C LEU A 174 -6.95 -8.62 3.05
N LEU A 175 -7.37 -7.97 4.14
CA LEU A 175 -8.70 -8.10 4.76
C LEU A 175 -9.75 -7.22 4.09
#